data_AF-A0A1C6MCS9-F1
#
_entry.id   AF-A0A1C6MCS9-F1
#
_cell.length_a   1.000
_cell.length_b   1.000
_cell.length_c   1.000
_cell.angle_alpha   90.00
_cell.angle_beta   90.00
_cell.angle_gamma   90.00
#
_symmetry.space_group_name_H-M   'P 1'
#
loop_
_entity.id
_entity.type
_entity.pdbx_description
1 polymer ?
#
loop_
_entity_poly.entity_id
_entity_poly.type
_entity_poly.pdbx_seq_one_letter_code
_entity_poly.pdbx_strand_id
1 'polypeptide(L)'
;MELFDTATVLTRVMTSGVVMSIEKSDRELPGLERLLTKRTGRAHAVLVNSRSAAVHAALAGQGIGHGDTVSVPELSPKDAAFLAWLGVEVADEPGPAAFEHIALDAGRAHLLDEQARALRAPALVVDLTGLGFGPAAAVLTDDRTVWARAERLKIFGAYDLRTMWTQEESETDLIPGVQFNYRLSPLVAACARMALSQAVRPLTTGAPS
;
A
#
# COMPACT_ATOMS: atom_id res chain seq x y z
N MET A 1 -7.84 1.34 -21.25
CA MET A 1 -6.39 1.12 -21.19
C MET A 1 -5.99 0.57 -22.54
N GLU A 2 -5.22 1.33 -23.32
CA GLU A 2 -4.75 0.85 -24.62
C GLU A 2 -3.82 -0.36 -24.40
N LEU A 3 -4.10 -1.46 -25.10
CA LEU A 3 -3.29 -2.70 -25.02
C LEU A 3 -1.82 -2.44 -25.35
N PHE A 4 -1.55 -1.43 -26.18
CA PHE A 4 -0.24 -1.02 -26.65
C PHE A 4 0.68 -0.51 -25.53
N ASP A 5 0.12 0.21 -24.56
CA ASP A 5 0.89 0.78 -23.45
C ASP A 5 1.29 -0.31 -22.45
N THR A 6 0.39 -1.26 -22.21
CA THR A 6 0.65 -2.38 -21.30
C THR A 6 1.77 -3.28 -21.83
N ALA A 7 1.70 -3.67 -23.11
CA ALA A 7 2.73 -4.49 -23.75
C ALA A 7 4.12 -3.82 -23.70
N THR A 8 4.17 -2.50 -23.88
CA THR A 8 5.40 -1.71 -23.80
C THR A 8 5.99 -1.72 -22.39
N VAL A 9 5.16 -1.54 -21.35
CA VAL A 9 5.59 -1.61 -19.94
C VAL A 9 6.10 -3.01 -19.59
N LEU A 10 5.35 -4.05 -19.94
CA LEU A 10 5.74 -5.44 -19.69
C LEU A 10 7.09 -5.75 -20.36
N THR A 11 7.23 -5.40 -21.63
CA THR A 11 8.48 -5.63 -22.38
C THR A 11 9.65 -4.91 -21.73
N ARG A 12 9.50 -3.63 -21.38
CA ARG A 12 10.56 -2.85 -20.69
C ARG A 12 11.02 -3.53 -19.39
N VAL A 13 10.10 -3.92 -18.52
CA VAL A 13 10.47 -4.52 -17.23
C VAL A 13 11.09 -5.90 -17.43
N MET A 14 10.46 -6.76 -18.23
CA MET A 14 10.94 -8.13 -18.45
C MET A 14 12.31 -8.17 -19.14
N THR A 15 12.59 -7.21 -20.05
CA THR A 15 13.90 -7.11 -20.72
C THR A 15 14.97 -6.41 -19.88
N SER A 16 14.60 -5.69 -18.82
CA SER A 16 15.56 -5.05 -17.93
C SER A 16 16.33 -6.04 -17.05
N GLY A 17 15.82 -7.27 -16.92
CA GLY A 17 16.32 -8.26 -15.97
C GLY A 17 16.02 -7.92 -14.50
N VAL A 18 15.33 -6.80 -14.24
CA VAL A 18 14.95 -6.36 -12.90
C VAL A 18 13.54 -6.84 -12.58
N VAL A 19 13.43 -8.04 -12.01
CA VAL A 19 12.15 -8.70 -11.71
C VAL A 19 11.91 -8.80 -10.19
N MET A 20 12.96 -8.70 -9.38
CA MET A 20 12.87 -8.83 -7.92
C MET A 20 13.03 -7.47 -7.22
N SER A 21 12.21 -7.23 -6.21
CA SER A 21 12.21 -5.99 -5.42
C SER A 21 13.44 -5.76 -4.53
N ILE A 22 14.48 -6.60 -4.64
CA ILE A 22 15.76 -6.49 -3.92
C ILE A 22 16.89 -5.97 -4.81
N GLU A 23 16.61 -5.78 -6.10
CA GLU A 23 17.61 -5.36 -7.07
C GLU A 23 17.91 -3.88 -6.90
N LYS A 24 19.20 -3.56 -6.70
CA LYS A 24 19.68 -2.19 -6.44
C LYS A 24 19.31 -1.20 -7.56
N SER A 25 19.09 -1.69 -8.77
CA SER A 25 18.74 -0.91 -9.94
C SER A 25 17.23 -0.74 -10.15
N ASP A 26 16.37 -1.22 -9.23
CA ASP A 26 14.93 -1.02 -9.35
C ASP A 26 14.56 0.46 -9.36
N ARG A 27 13.69 0.81 -10.31
CA ARG A 27 13.14 2.16 -10.50
C ARG A 27 11.61 2.16 -10.50
N GLU A 28 10.98 1.00 -10.56
CA GLU A 28 9.52 0.90 -10.71
C GLU A 28 8.82 1.09 -9.36
N LEU A 29 9.32 0.49 -8.26
CA LEU A 29 8.77 0.73 -6.93
C LEU A 29 8.93 2.20 -6.50
N PRO A 30 10.15 2.80 -6.54
CA PRO A 30 10.29 4.23 -6.21
C PRO A 30 9.49 5.14 -7.15
N GLY A 31 9.29 4.71 -8.40
CA GLY A 31 8.47 5.44 -9.37
C GLY A 31 7.00 5.49 -8.97
N LEU A 32 6.44 4.37 -8.49
CA LEU A 32 5.07 4.30 -8.03
C LEU A 32 4.87 5.04 -6.69
N GLU A 33 5.79 4.90 -5.73
CA GLU A 33 5.77 5.65 -4.46
C GLU A 33 5.73 7.16 -4.69
N ARG A 34 6.59 7.67 -5.59
CA ARG A 34 6.60 9.10 -5.97
C ARG A 34 5.29 9.53 -6.64
N LEU A 35 4.68 8.68 -7.45
CA LEU A 35 3.39 9.00 -8.06
C LEU A 35 2.28 9.10 -7.00
N LEU A 36 2.22 8.13 -6.08
CA LEU A 36 1.21 8.09 -5.02
C LEU A 36 1.34 9.28 -4.07
N THR A 37 2.55 9.56 -3.57
CA THR A 37 2.83 10.72 -2.72
C THR A 37 2.50 12.04 -3.43
N LYS A 38 2.88 12.18 -4.72
CA LYS A 38 2.54 13.36 -5.52
C LYS A 38 1.02 13.55 -5.68
N ARG A 39 0.26 12.48 -5.96
CA ARG A 39 -1.19 12.58 -6.17
C ARG A 39 -1.96 12.83 -4.88
N THR A 40 -1.53 12.23 -3.77
CA THR A 40 -2.25 12.30 -2.50
C THR A 40 -1.81 13.44 -1.60
N GLY A 41 -0.60 13.97 -1.81
CA GLY A 41 0.01 14.98 -0.95
C GLY A 41 0.60 14.41 0.35
N ARG A 42 0.53 13.09 0.58
CA ARG A 42 1.16 12.43 1.73
C ARG A 42 2.68 12.39 1.56
N ALA A 43 3.42 12.55 2.64
CA ALA A 43 4.89 12.61 2.61
C ALA A 43 5.55 11.28 2.23
N HIS A 44 4.95 10.15 2.61
CA HIS A 44 5.54 8.83 2.49
C HIS A 44 4.57 7.80 1.91
N ALA A 45 5.12 6.79 1.23
CA ALA A 45 4.41 5.65 0.70
C ALA A 45 5.18 4.35 0.97
N VAL A 46 4.46 3.28 1.31
CA VAL A 46 4.96 1.91 1.48
C VAL A 46 4.18 1.00 0.53
N LEU A 47 4.86 0.34 -0.39
CA LEU A 47 4.23 -0.57 -1.35
C LEU A 47 4.26 -2.02 -0.85
N VAL A 48 3.12 -2.70 -0.93
CA VAL A 48 2.96 -4.09 -0.50
C VAL A 48 2.15 -4.91 -1.50
N ASN A 49 2.30 -6.23 -1.44
CA ASN A 49 1.73 -7.18 -2.38
C ASN A 49 0.25 -7.56 -2.14
N SER A 50 -0.43 -6.93 -1.18
CA SER A 50 -1.86 -7.19 -0.93
C SER A 50 -2.49 -6.13 -0.02
N ARG A 51 -3.83 -6.02 -0.07
CA ARG A 51 -4.61 -5.21 0.88
C ARG A 51 -4.38 -5.62 2.33
N SER A 52 -4.38 -6.92 2.66
CA SER A 52 -4.15 -7.40 4.02
C SER A 52 -2.76 -7.00 4.54
N ALA A 53 -1.74 -7.04 3.66
CA ALA A 53 -0.41 -6.52 4.00
C ALA A 53 -0.43 -5.00 4.30
N ALA A 54 -1.23 -4.22 3.56
CA ALA A 54 -1.33 -2.78 3.79
C ALA A 54 -2.08 -2.46 5.09
N VAL A 55 -3.14 -3.21 5.41
CA VAL A 55 -3.82 -3.12 6.71
C VAL A 55 -2.85 -3.44 7.84
N HIS A 56 -2.10 -4.54 7.72
CA HIS A 56 -1.08 -4.91 8.71
C HIS A 56 -0.01 -3.82 8.86
N ALA A 57 0.53 -3.32 7.75
CA ALA A 57 1.53 -2.28 7.74
C ALA A 57 1.02 -0.94 8.30
N ALA A 58 -0.26 -0.60 8.09
CA ALA A 58 -0.86 0.62 8.64
C ALA A 58 -0.99 0.55 10.17
N LEU A 59 -1.39 -0.60 10.72
CA LEU A 59 -1.50 -0.82 12.16
C LEU A 59 -0.12 -0.95 12.82
N ALA A 60 0.71 -1.86 12.32
CA ALA A 60 2.06 -2.03 12.82
C ALA A 60 2.86 -0.74 12.67
N GLY A 61 2.73 0.02 11.58
CA GLY A 61 3.37 1.33 11.46
C GLY A 61 3.15 2.24 12.68
N GLN A 62 1.94 2.22 13.23
CA GLN A 62 1.55 3.00 14.41
C GLN A 62 1.95 2.36 15.75
N GLY A 63 2.57 1.18 15.73
CA GLY A 63 2.89 0.39 16.92
C GLY A 63 1.72 -0.42 17.46
N ILE A 64 0.65 -0.57 16.67
CA ILE A 64 -0.55 -1.33 17.04
C ILE A 64 -0.33 -2.80 16.68
N GLY A 65 -0.60 -3.69 17.63
CA GLY A 65 -0.44 -5.13 17.49
C GLY A 65 -1.37 -5.95 18.36
N HIS A 66 -0.96 -7.18 18.67
CA HIS A 66 -1.77 -8.12 19.44
C HIS A 66 -2.17 -7.56 20.81
N GLY A 67 -3.46 -7.67 21.15
CA GLY A 67 -4.04 -7.19 22.40
C GLY A 67 -4.48 -5.72 22.37
N ASP A 68 -4.18 -4.98 21.30
CA ASP A 68 -4.64 -3.61 21.15
C ASP A 68 -6.06 -3.53 20.59
N THR A 69 -6.76 -2.45 20.92
CA THR A 69 -8.08 -2.11 20.39
C THR A 69 -7.98 -0.89 19.46
N VAL A 70 -8.63 -0.94 18.31
CA VAL A 70 -8.61 0.15 17.31
C VAL A 70 -10.00 0.54 16.82
N SER A 71 -10.16 1.82 16.46
CA SER A 71 -11.30 2.28 15.67
C SER A 71 -10.92 2.23 14.19
N VAL A 72 -11.68 1.49 13.37
CA VAL A 72 -11.51 1.46 11.92
C VAL A 72 -12.88 1.56 11.25
N PRO A 73 -13.21 2.70 10.62
CA PRO A 73 -14.48 2.86 9.93
C PRO A 73 -14.54 1.97 8.68
N GLU A 74 -15.76 1.48 8.37
CA GLU A 74 -16.05 0.75 7.13
C GLU A 74 -15.16 -0.48 6.88
N LEU A 75 -14.93 -1.27 7.93
CA LEU A 75 -14.10 -2.48 7.84
C LEU A 75 -14.81 -3.59 7.05
N SER A 76 -14.13 -4.15 6.05
CA SER A 76 -14.66 -5.30 5.30
C SER A 76 -14.67 -6.57 6.17
N PRO A 77 -15.55 -7.56 5.90
CA PRO A 77 -15.56 -8.81 6.66
C PRO A 77 -14.22 -9.56 6.63
N LYS A 78 -13.50 -9.47 5.51
CA LYS A 78 -12.18 -10.08 5.36
C LYS A 78 -11.13 -9.38 6.22
N ASP A 79 -11.15 -8.05 6.24
CA ASP A 79 -10.23 -7.28 7.08
C ASP A 79 -10.56 -7.49 8.57
N ALA A 80 -11.84 -7.55 8.95
CA ALA A 80 -12.27 -7.87 10.31
C ALA A 80 -11.77 -9.24 10.78
N ALA A 81 -11.94 -10.28 9.96
CA ALA A 81 -11.40 -11.61 10.25
C ALA A 81 -9.87 -11.60 10.36
N PHE A 82 -9.19 -10.80 9.53
CA PHE A 82 -7.74 -10.66 9.57
C PHE A 82 -7.26 -9.93 10.83
N LEU A 83 -7.94 -8.86 11.26
CA LEU A 83 -7.63 -8.17 12.52
C LEU A 83 -7.85 -9.08 13.73
N ALA A 84 -8.95 -9.83 13.75
CA ALA A 84 -9.21 -10.83 14.78
C ALA A 84 -8.11 -11.91 14.82
N TRP A 85 -7.63 -12.36 13.66
CA TRP A 85 -6.51 -13.31 13.57
C TRP A 85 -5.18 -12.71 14.07
N LEU A 86 -4.92 -11.42 13.83
CA LEU A 86 -3.80 -10.69 14.42
C LEU A 86 -3.96 -10.48 15.95
N GLY A 87 -5.17 -10.72 16.48
CA GLY A 87 -5.53 -10.43 17.86
C GLY A 87 -5.66 -8.93 18.15
N VAL A 88 -6.01 -8.14 17.14
CA VAL A 88 -6.38 -6.73 17.27
C VAL A 88 -7.90 -6.64 17.37
N GLU A 89 -8.40 -6.03 18.43
CA GLU A 89 -9.83 -5.82 18.64
C GLU A 89 -10.31 -4.55 17.92
N VAL A 90 -11.53 -4.59 17.40
CA VAL A 90 -12.16 -3.40 16.79
C VAL A 90 -13.12 -2.82 17.81
N ALA A 91 -12.96 -1.53 18.13
CA ALA A 91 -13.81 -0.82 19.07
C ALA A 91 -15.26 -0.75 18.55
N ASP A 92 -16.22 -0.99 19.45
CA ASP A 92 -17.65 -0.84 19.16
C ASP A 92 -18.05 0.64 18.99
N GLU A 93 -17.40 1.54 19.75
CA GLU A 93 -17.69 2.97 19.75
C GLU A 93 -16.79 3.73 18.75
N PRO A 94 -17.33 4.74 18.03
CA PRO A 94 -16.54 5.52 17.07
C PRO A 94 -15.44 6.33 17.77
N GLY A 95 -14.19 6.01 17.46
CA GLY A 95 -13.00 6.79 17.82
C GLY A 95 -12.24 7.29 16.60
N PRO A 96 -11.13 8.03 16.79
CA PRO A 96 -10.23 8.39 15.69
C PRO A 96 -9.80 7.15 14.92
N ALA A 97 -10.01 7.16 13.61
CA ALA A 97 -9.68 6.02 12.75
C ALA A 97 -8.17 5.76 12.75
N ALA A 98 -7.76 4.53 13.06
CA ALA A 98 -6.36 4.11 12.95
C ALA A 98 -5.90 4.16 11.49
N PHE A 99 -6.77 3.80 10.55
CA PHE A 99 -6.55 4.02 9.13
C PHE A 99 -7.86 4.21 8.39
N GLU A 100 -7.79 4.85 7.23
CA GLU A 100 -8.89 4.93 6.26
C GLU A 100 -8.48 4.24 4.96
N HIS A 101 -9.45 3.83 4.15
CA HIS A 101 -9.20 3.02 2.96
C HIS A 101 -9.68 3.69 1.68
N ILE A 102 -8.92 3.50 0.60
CA ILE A 102 -9.29 3.85 -0.78
C ILE A 102 -9.13 2.60 -1.63
N ALA A 103 -10.22 2.12 -2.22
CA ALA A 103 -10.17 1.06 -3.22
C ALA A 103 -10.17 1.66 -4.64
N LEU A 104 -9.14 1.36 -5.42
CA LEU A 104 -9.03 1.83 -6.80
C LEU A 104 -9.31 0.70 -7.78
N ASP A 105 -10.07 1.05 -8.80
CA ASP A 105 -10.26 0.28 -10.02
C ASP A 105 -10.04 1.18 -11.24
N ALA A 106 -10.13 0.61 -12.45
CA ALA A 106 -9.96 1.37 -13.68
C ALA A 106 -10.93 2.57 -13.82
N GLY A 107 -12.13 2.48 -13.24
CA GLY A 107 -13.14 3.55 -13.26
C GLY A 107 -12.90 4.62 -12.21
N ARG A 108 -12.26 4.29 -11.08
CA ARG A 108 -12.07 5.18 -9.91
C ARG A 108 -10.65 5.68 -9.73
N ALA A 109 -9.67 5.18 -10.48
CA ALA A 109 -8.27 5.58 -10.40
C ALA A 109 -8.03 7.10 -10.55
N HIS A 110 -8.93 7.80 -11.25
CA HIS A 110 -8.85 9.25 -11.43
C HIS A 110 -9.26 10.04 -10.18
N LEU A 111 -9.95 9.42 -9.21
CA LEU A 111 -10.45 10.05 -7.99
C LEU A 111 -9.45 10.01 -6.82
N LEU A 112 -8.29 9.36 -6.98
CA LEU A 112 -7.33 9.13 -5.89
C LEU A 112 -6.95 10.42 -5.14
N ASP A 113 -6.68 11.50 -5.86
CA ASP A 113 -6.29 12.79 -5.27
C ASP A 113 -7.44 13.49 -4.53
N GLU A 114 -8.66 13.42 -5.07
CA GLU A 114 -9.86 13.96 -4.42
C GLU A 114 -10.18 13.18 -3.14
N GLN A 115 -10.20 11.85 -3.21
CA GLN A 115 -10.49 10.99 -2.07
C GLN A 115 -9.42 11.14 -0.98
N ALA A 116 -8.13 11.13 -1.33
CA ALA A 116 -7.06 11.23 -0.35
C ALA A 116 -7.08 12.55 0.45
N ARG A 117 -7.57 13.66 -0.15
CA ARG A 117 -7.70 14.95 0.55
C ARG A 117 -8.83 14.98 1.58
N ALA A 118 -9.86 14.15 1.40
CA ALA A 118 -10.99 14.07 2.31
C ALA A 118 -10.66 13.27 3.59
N LEU A 119 -9.70 12.35 3.48
CA LEU A 119 -9.30 11.44 4.56
C LEU A 119 -8.24 12.06 5.47
N ARG A 120 -8.33 11.80 6.77
CA ARG A 120 -7.53 12.43 7.84
C ARG A 120 -6.79 11.46 8.74
N ALA A 121 -7.04 10.16 8.62
CA ALA A 121 -6.35 9.15 9.41
C ALA A 121 -4.82 9.23 9.27
N PRO A 122 -4.07 8.80 10.31
CA PRO A 122 -2.60 8.81 10.30
C PRO A 122 -2.01 7.91 9.19
N ALA A 123 -2.74 6.88 8.77
CA ALA A 123 -2.40 6.02 7.65
C ALA A 123 -3.57 5.89 6.67
N LEU A 124 -3.29 5.93 5.37
CA LEU A 124 -4.24 5.63 4.30
C LEU A 124 -3.86 4.33 3.61
N VAL A 125 -4.76 3.36 3.62
CA VAL A 125 -4.63 2.09 2.90
C VAL A 125 -5.21 2.27 1.50
N VAL A 126 -4.37 2.20 0.47
CA VAL A 126 -4.80 2.28 -0.93
C VAL A 126 -4.73 0.90 -1.57
N ASP A 127 -5.88 0.29 -1.85
CA ASP A 127 -5.97 -0.99 -2.56
C ASP A 127 -5.91 -0.75 -4.08
N LEU A 128 -4.87 -1.31 -4.70
CA LEU A 128 -4.58 -1.19 -6.13
C LEU A 128 -5.02 -2.43 -6.91
N THR A 129 -5.57 -3.44 -6.24
CA THR A 129 -5.92 -4.75 -6.84
C THR A 129 -6.92 -4.59 -7.99
N GLY A 130 -7.87 -3.65 -7.87
CA GLY A 130 -8.87 -3.36 -8.90
C GLY A 130 -8.32 -2.78 -10.20
N LEU A 131 -7.02 -2.42 -10.25
CA LEU A 131 -6.35 -1.99 -11.49
C LEU A 131 -6.05 -3.16 -12.44
N GLY A 132 -6.15 -4.42 -11.98
CA GLY A 132 -6.09 -5.61 -12.84
C GLY A 132 -4.70 -6.19 -13.08
N PHE A 133 -3.69 -5.80 -12.29
CA PHE A 133 -2.30 -6.27 -12.45
C PHE A 133 -1.81 -7.22 -11.35
N GLY A 134 -2.74 -7.74 -10.56
CA GLY A 134 -2.45 -8.59 -9.40
C GLY A 134 -2.72 -7.86 -8.08
N PRO A 135 -2.61 -8.58 -6.95
CA PRO A 135 -2.80 -7.99 -5.64
C PRO A 135 -1.65 -6.99 -5.39
N ALA A 136 -2.05 -5.77 -5.05
CA ALA A 136 -1.13 -4.69 -4.75
C ALA A 136 -1.87 -3.68 -3.88
N ALA A 137 -1.15 -3.11 -2.92
CA ALA A 137 -1.67 -2.03 -2.11
C ALA A 137 -0.54 -1.12 -1.65
N ALA A 138 -0.91 0.02 -1.10
CA ALA A 138 0.02 0.96 -0.49
C ALA A 138 -0.49 1.43 0.88
N VAL A 139 0.44 1.80 1.75
CA VAL A 139 0.18 2.62 2.92
C VAL A 139 0.77 4.00 2.68
N LEU A 140 -0.04 5.05 2.81
CA LEU A 140 0.38 6.44 2.69
C LEU A 140 0.28 7.12 4.05
N THR A 141 1.31 7.87 4.44
CA THR A 141 1.36 8.54 5.74
C THR A 141 2.24 9.79 5.68
N ASP A 142 2.03 10.71 6.62
CA ASP A 142 2.89 11.85 6.85
C ASP A 142 3.89 11.61 7.99
N ASP A 143 3.70 10.53 8.76
CA ASP A 143 4.56 10.19 9.89
C ASP A 143 5.71 9.28 9.44
N ARG A 144 6.94 9.79 9.60
CA ARG A 144 8.16 9.06 9.27
C ARG A 144 8.35 7.79 10.10
N THR A 145 7.88 7.77 11.34
CA THR A 145 7.96 6.62 12.24
C THR A 145 7.03 5.51 11.74
N VAL A 146 5.80 5.88 11.36
CA VAL A 146 4.83 4.97 10.75
C VAL A 146 5.37 4.38 9.46
N TRP A 147 5.91 5.23 8.59
CA TRP A 147 6.56 4.78 7.36
C TRP A 147 7.71 3.80 7.63
N ALA A 148 8.64 4.14 8.53
CA ALA A 148 9.82 3.32 8.79
C ALA A 148 9.47 1.93 9.35
N ARG A 149 8.48 1.84 10.23
CA ARG A 149 7.97 0.58 10.80
C ARG A 149 7.22 -0.24 9.74
N ALA A 150 6.37 0.40 8.95
CA ALA A 150 5.65 -0.24 7.84
C ALA A 150 6.61 -0.78 6.75
N GLU A 151 7.68 -0.05 6.43
CA GLU A 151 8.72 -0.50 5.49
C GLU A 151 9.44 -1.76 5.98
N ARG A 152 9.83 -1.79 7.26
CA ARG A 152 10.47 -2.95 7.90
C ARG A 152 9.59 -4.20 7.84
N LEU A 153 8.28 -4.05 7.97
CA LEU A 153 7.33 -5.18 7.93
C LEU A 153 7.39 -5.96 6.60
N LYS A 154 7.83 -5.34 5.51
CA LYS A 154 7.84 -5.97 4.17
C LYS A 154 8.74 -7.19 4.05
N ILE A 155 9.81 -7.27 4.86
CA ILE A 155 10.84 -8.31 4.76
C ILE A 155 11.08 -8.92 6.13
N PHE A 156 10.06 -9.57 6.70
CA PHE A 156 10.22 -10.24 8.00
C PHE A 156 10.77 -9.29 9.10
N GLY A 157 10.25 -8.04 9.14
CA GLY A 157 10.74 -7.03 10.08
C GLY A 157 12.12 -6.42 9.77
N ALA A 158 12.79 -6.85 8.69
CA ALA A 158 14.11 -6.37 8.30
C ALA A 158 14.07 -5.28 7.21
N TYR A 159 15.16 -4.50 7.09
CA TYR A 159 15.31 -3.47 6.05
C TYR A 159 15.81 -4.03 4.72
N ASP A 160 16.69 -5.03 4.77
CA ASP A 160 17.30 -5.66 3.60
C ASP A 160 17.53 -7.14 3.94
N LEU A 161 17.38 -8.02 2.94
CA LEU A 161 17.74 -9.44 3.07
C LEU A 161 19.20 -9.62 3.47
N ARG A 162 20.09 -8.71 3.05
CA ARG A 162 21.52 -8.77 3.41
C ARG A 162 21.75 -8.58 4.89
N THR A 163 20.94 -7.74 5.53
CA THR A 163 21.05 -7.40 6.94
C THR A 163 20.12 -8.25 7.81
N MET A 164 19.20 -9.00 7.22
CA MET A 164 18.21 -9.82 7.95
C MET A 164 18.86 -10.81 8.94
N TRP A 165 20.04 -11.35 8.60
CA TRP A 165 20.76 -12.30 9.46
C TRP A 165 21.71 -11.65 10.46
N THR A 166 21.93 -10.34 10.35
CA THR A 166 22.88 -9.58 11.18
C THR A 166 22.20 -8.52 12.03
N GLN A 167 20.90 -8.31 11.85
CA GLN A 167 20.11 -7.44 12.70
C GLN A 167 19.92 -8.14 14.05
N GLU A 168 20.37 -7.48 15.12
CA GLU A 168 20.07 -7.96 16.46
C GLU A 168 18.55 -7.82 16.70
N GLU A 169 17.91 -8.88 17.19
CA GLU A 169 16.48 -8.94 17.59
C GLU A 169 16.07 -7.86 18.62
N SER A 170 17.01 -7.04 19.11
CA SER A 170 16.89 -6.14 20.25
C SER A 170 16.72 -4.66 19.88
N GLU A 171 16.62 -4.28 18.60
CA GLU A 171 16.28 -2.88 18.25
C GLU A 171 14.90 -2.53 18.84
N THR A 172 14.83 -1.52 19.71
CA THR A 172 13.62 -1.08 20.43
C THR A 172 12.46 -0.65 19.52
N ASP A 173 12.72 -0.48 18.23
CA ASP A 173 11.71 -0.19 17.20
C ASP A 173 11.09 -1.44 16.55
N LEU A 174 11.57 -2.64 16.89
CA LEU A 174 10.96 -3.89 16.48
C LEU A 174 9.60 -4.02 17.17
N ILE A 175 8.55 -4.08 16.36
CA ILE A 175 7.23 -4.42 16.84
C ILE A 175 7.20 -5.94 16.96
N PRO A 176 7.07 -6.50 18.18
CA PRO A 176 6.89 -7.92 18.35
C PRO A 176 5.58 -8.31 17.64
N GLY A 177 5.66 -9.14 16.60
CA GLY A 177 4.49 -9.46 15.79
C GLY A 177 4.79 -10.49 14.72
N VAL A 178 3.73 -11.04 14.11
CA VAL A 178 3.88 -11.99 13.00
C VAL A 178 4.44 -11.26 11.79
N GLN A 179 5.47 -11.81 11.14
CA GLN A 179 6.13 -11.15 10.02
C GLN A 179 5.99 -11.97 8.75
N PHE A 180 5.84 -11.29 7.61
CA PHE A 180 5.60 -11.90 6.32
C PHE A 180 6.48 -11.27 5.24
N ASN A 181 6.54 -11.91 4.08
CA ASN A 181 7.08 -11.29 2.88
C ASN A 181 5.97 -10.57 2.11
N TYR A 182 5.88 -9.26 2.31
CA TYR A 182 4.88 -8.41 1.68
C TYR A 182 5.41 -7.64 0.47
N ARG A 183 6.60 -7.99 -0.04
CA ARG A 183 7.22 -7.22 -1.12
C ARG A 183 6.38 -7.26 -2.40
N LEU A 184 6.05 -6.08 -2.90
CA LEU A 184 5.49 -5.91 -4.24
C LEU A 184 6.58 -6.13 -5.31
N SER A 185 6.22 -6.68 -6.47
CA SER A 185 7.17 -6.83 -7.57
C SER A 185 7.30 -5.54 -8.40
N PRO A 186 8.49 -5.25 -8.97
CA PRO A 186 8.68 -4.15 -9.92
C PRO A 186 7.72 -4.17 -11.10
N LEU A 187 7.37 -5.36 -11.61
CA LEU A 187 6.43 -5.52 -12.72
C LEU A 187 5.03 -5.00 -12.38
N VAL A 188 4.48 -5.42 -11.23
CA VAL A 188 3.16 -4.97 -10.79
C VAL A 188 3.18 -3.48 -10.49
N ALA A 189 4.26 -2.98 -9.89
CA ALA A 189 4.44 -1.56 -9.64
C ALA A 189 4.45 -0.72 -10.93
N ALA A 190 5.16 -1.18 -11.96
CA ALA A 190 5.22 -0.53 -13.26
C ALA A 190 3.84 -0.43 -13.93
N CYS A 191 3.08 -1.53 -13.91
CA CYS A 191 1.74 -1.58 -14.49
C CYS A 191 0.73 -0.72 -13.71
N ALA A 192 0.75 -0.77 -12.37
CA ALA A 192 -0.08 0.08 -11.53
C ALA A 192 0.23 1.56 -11.75
N ARG A 193 1.52 1.92 -11.85
CA ARG A 193 1.98 3.28 -12.16
C ARG A 193 1.46 3.76 -13.50
N MET A 194 1.54 2.93 -14.54
CA MET A 194 0.99 3.24 -15.86
C MET A 194 -0.51 3.51 -15.77
N ALA A 195 -1.29 2.60 -15.18
CA ALA A 195 -2.74 2.76 -15.06
C ALA A 195 -3.14 4.02 -14.30
N LEU A 196 -2.45 4.33 -13.20
CA LEU A 196 -2.69 5.56 -12.43
C LEU A 196 -2.29 6.83 -13.18
N SER A 197 -1.29 6.76 -14.06
CA SER A 197 -0.84 7.90 -14.88
C SER A 197 -1.79 8.19 -16.05
N GLN A 198 -2.49 7.16 -16.53
CA GLN A 198 -3.46 7.25 -17.63
C GLN A 198 -4.90 7.48 -17.14
N ALA A 199 -5.13 7.47 -15.83
CA ALA A 199 -6.45 7.65 -15.26
C ALA A 199 -6.96 9.08 -15.49
N VAL A 200 -7.83 9.24 -16.48
CA VAL A 200 -8.52 10.50 -16.79
C VAL A 200 -9.95 10.44 -16.25
N ARG A 201 -10.48 11.57 -15.78
CA ARG A 201 -11.89 11.69 -15.40
C ARG A 201 -12.77 11.36 -16.62
N PRO A 202 -13.72 10.41 -16.53
CA PRO A 202 -14.65 10.14 -17.61
C PRO A 202 -15.36 11.43 -18.00
N LEU A 203 -15.44 11.72 -19.30
CA LEU A 203 -16.29 12.81 -19.78
C LEU A 203 -17.73 12.47 -19.39
N THR A 204 -18.38 13.35 -18.63
CA THR A 204 -19.80 13.24 -18.32
C THR A 204 -20.55 13.24 -19.64
N THR A 205 -20.99 12.06 -20.09
CA THR A 205 -21.96 11.96 -21.19
C THR A 205 -23.24 12.62 -20.68
N GLY A 206 -23.52 13.83 -21.17
CA GLY A 206 -24.78 14.51 -20.88
C GLY A 206 -25.94 13.57 -21.19
N ALA A 207 -26.80 13.34 -20.20
CA ALA A 207 -28.05 12.64 -20.42
C ALA A 207 -28.89 13.46 -21.42
N PRO A 208 -29.48 12.86 -22.47
CA PRO A 208 -30.51 13.53 -23.22
C PRO A 208 -31.71 13.77 -22.30
N SER A 209 -32.10 15.04 -22.23
CA SER A 209 -33.33 15.55 -21.61
C SER A 209 -34.60 14.89 -22.13
#